data_AF-A0AA42YEB6-F1
#
_entry.id   AF-A0AA42YEB6-F1
#
_cell.length_a   1.000
_cell.length_b   1.000
_cell.length_c   1.000
_cell.angle_alpha   90.00
_cell.angle_beta   90.00
_cell.angle_gamma   90.00
#
_symmetry.space_group_name_H-M   'P 1'
#
loop_
_entity.id
_entity.type
_entity.pdbx_description
1 polymer ?
#
loop_
_entity_poly.entity_id
_entity_poly.type
_entity_poly.pdbx_seq_one_letter_code
_entity_poly.pdbx_strand_id
1 'polypeptide(L)'
;MRGVRNGVLALALIVLAAAYLAYWYVPRERPGAPAAGSLVAGLLQSSDLPLRAWVAHPHQNLAFLVLSGSGENWRRGLAALIAVPEIDLPGFGPFPLPPAHGMAVASDEAGERLVAAASVYPTIAVLARLAGRLAGNPWLAGGEVEHGKRRFEVRWAGRVWMLRTPGEEWPRALTGASPVAALVRLAVDRPLGPLPAGSYRLVRSGAHLDLVSAGVEGTDAVRPARGVLMMAEGAPPGPRATAVLGPGQGSLRGLPSAVTFARQGTMPPALPFARLYRVLGVERRRATVEGWQLVASDRLALSRGRELLPAVRTAALGREHEVSYSADLDVVRAVSAELEARLAGLPLPDFEELRRWRGAARLLAELGSYDAWSLEVAAGGAEARARLWHAD
;
A
#
# COMPACT_ATOMS: atom_id res chain seq x y z
N MET A 1 -35.39 38.90 -27.14
CA MET A 1 -35.36 38.58 -25.68
C MET A 1 -35.46 37.07 -25.36
N ARG A 2 -36.37 36.28 -25.96
CA ARG A 2 -36.47 34.84 -25.65
C ARG A 2 -35.20 34.02 -25.99
N GLY A 3 -34.52 34.34 -27.09
CA GLY A 3 -33.26 33.67 -27.48
C GLY A 3 -32.11 33.88 -26.50
N VAL A 4 -31.93 35.12 -26.00
CA VAL A 4 -30.91 35.45 -24.99
C VAL A 4 -31.21 34.74 -23.67
N ARG A 5 -32.47 34.72 -23.23
CA ARG A 5 -32.88 34.00 -22.01
C ARG A 5 -32.60 32.50 -22.11
N ASN A 6 -32.93 31.87 -23.25
CA ASN A 6 -32.68 30.45 -23.47
C ASN A 6 -31.17 30.14 -23.55
N GLY A 7 -30.37 31.03 -24.15
CA GLY A 7 -28.91 30.90 -24.18
C GLY A 7 -28.28 30.98 -22.78
N VAL A 8 -28.72 31.94 -21.95
CA VAL A 8 -28.25 32.06 -20.55
C VAL A 8 -28.63 30.83 -19.72
N LEU A 9 -29.86 30.31 -19.89
CA LEU A 9 -30.32 29.09 -19.20
C LEU A 9 -29.50 27.85 -19.62
N ALA A 10 -29.27 27.68 -20.92
CA ALA A 10 -28.46 26.57 -21.43
C ALA A 10 -27.02 26.64 -20.91
N LEU A 11 -26.39 27.83 -20.94
CA LEU A 11 -25.06 28.03 -20.39
C LEU A 11 -25.02 27.74 -18.89
N ALA A 12 -25.99 28.23 -18.11
CA ALA A 12 -26.06 27.96 -16.67
C ALA A 12 -26.18 26.46 -16.37
N LEU A 13 -26.98 25.71 -17.15
CA LEU A 13 -27.09 24.25 -17.02
C LEU A 13 -25.77 23.54 -17.35
N ILE A 14 -25.07 23.96 -18.40
CA ILE A 14 -23.75 23.41 -18.76
C ILE A 14 -22.74 23.67 -17.64
N VAL A 15 -22.69 24.90 -17.11
CA VAL A 15 -21.80 25.26 -16.01
C VAL A 15 -22.14 24.47 -14.74
N LEU A 16 -23.41 24.32 -14.39
CA LEU A 16 -23.85 23.50 -13.25
C LEU A 16 -23.50 22.03 -13.44
N ALA A 17 -23.68 21.48 -14.65
CA ALA A 17 -23.29 20.11 -14.97
C ALA A 17 -21.77 19.92 -14.88
N ALA A 18 -20.99 20.85 -15.43
CA ALA A 18 -19.53 20.82 -15.35
C ALA A 18 -19.04 20.95 -13.90
N ALA A 19 -19.61 21.86 -13.11
CA ALA A 19 -19.30 22.01 -11.69
C ALA A 19 -19.70 20.77 -10.88
N TYR A 20 -20.84 20.15 -11.18
CA TYR A 20 -21.27 18.90 -10.58
C TYR A 20 -20.30 17.76 -10.90
N LEU A 21 -19.89 17.64 -12.17
CA LEU A 21 -18.92 16.63 -12.60
C LEU A 21 -17.55 16.88 -11.96
N ALA A 22 -17.05 18.12 -12.00
CA ALA A 22 -15.80 18.48 -11.35
C ALA A 22 -15.85 18.17 -9.86
N TYR A 23 -16.91 18.56 -9.16
CA TYR A 23 -17.07 18.21 -7.75
C TYR A 23 -17.06 16.68 -7.58
N TRP A 24 -17.97 15.93 -8.20
CA TRP A 24 -18.13 14.50 -7.90
C TRP A 24 -17.04 13.57 -8.45
N TYR A 25 -16.22 14.03 -9.39
CA TYR A 25 -15.25 13.20 -10.09
C TYR A 25 -13.81 13.70 -10.08
N VAL A 26 -13.52 14.93 -9.63
CA VAL A 26 -12.13 15.35 -9.41
C VAL A 26 -11.50 14.48 -8.32
N PRO A 27 -10.25 14.01 -8.51
CA PRO A 27 -9.50 13.30 -7.48
C PRO A 27 -9.41 14.13 -6.21
N ARG A 28 -9.94 13.58 -5.12
CA ARG A 28 -9.88 14.19 -3.80
C ARG A 28 -10.11 13.15 -2.73
N GLU A 29 -9.59 13.45 -1.55
CA GLU A 29 -9.82 12.64 -0.38
C GLU A 29 -11.27 12.72 0.10
N ARG A 30 -11.90 11.56 0.26
CA ARG A 30 -13.22 11.40 0.86
C ARG A 30 -13.26 10.16 1.75
N PRO A 31 -13.03 10.31 3.06
CA PRO A 31 -13.23 9.20 3.99
C PRO A 31 -14.71 8.86 4.08
N GLY A 32 -14.99 7.58 4.31
CA GLY A 32 -16.36 7.10 4.51
C GLY A 32 -16.39 5.79 5.28
N ALA A 33 -17.58 5.25 5.47
CA ALA A 33 -17.77 3.92 6.02
C ALA A 33 -18.71 3.11 5.11
N PRO A 34 -18.52 1.78 4.99
CA PRO A 34 -19.48 0.95 4.30
C PRO A 34 -20.79 0.96 5.09
N ALA A 35 -21.92 1.12 4.39
CA ALA A 35 -23.23 1.11 5.03
C ALA A 35 -23.47 -0.22 5.77
N ALA A 36 -23.88 -0.16 7.03
CA ALA A 36 -24.18 -1.35 7.82
C ALA A 36 -25.26 -2.20 7.12
N GLY A 37 -25.10 -3.53 7.14
CA GLY A 37 -26.02 -4.43 6.45
C GLY A 37 -25.96 -4.37 4.92
N SER A 38 -25.01 -3.65 4.31
CA SER A 38 -24.82 -3.68 2.86
C SER A 38 -24.01 -4.90 2.42
N LEU A 39 -24.18 -5.31 1.15
CA LEU A 39 -23.37 -6.37 0.53
C LEU A 39 -21.87 -6.02 0.53
N VAL A 40 -21.55 -4.74 0.38
CA VAL A 40 -20.17 -4.22 0.43
C VAL A 40 -19.58 -4.38 1.84
N ALA A 41 -20.36 -4.07 2.88
CA ALA A 41 -19.93 -4.30 4.27
C ALA A 41 -19.77 -5.79 4.57
N GLY A 42 -20.71 -6.62 4.09
CA GLY A 42 -20.67 -8.07 4.28
C GLY A 42 -19.43 -8.72 3.67
N LEU A 43 -19.03 -8.30 2.46
CA LEU A 43 -17.82 -8.82 1.82
C LEU A 43 -16.54 -8.60 2.66
N LEU A 44 -16.46 -7.48 3.39
CA LEU A 44 -15.33 -7.20 4.28
C LEU A 44 -15.32 -8.10 5.53
N GLN A 45 -16.46 -8.68 5.90
CA GLN A 45 -16.66 -9.46 7.12
C GLN A 45 -16.77 -10.97 6.89
N SER A 46 -17.12 -11.42 5.69
CA SER A 46 -17.71 -12.75 5.50
C SER A 46 -17.08 -13.64 4.43
N SER A 47 -15.97 -13.24 3.81
CA SER A 47 -15.37 -14.09 2.76
C SER A 47 -14.38 -15.08 3.35
N ASP A 48 -14.43 -16.31 2.87
CA ASP A 48 -13.39 -17.35 3.05
C ASP A 48 -12.05 -16.96 2.39
N LEU A 49 -12.01 -15.83 1.70
CA LEU A 49 -10.82 -15.26 1.10
C LEU A 49 -10.02 -14.46 2.16
N PRO A 50 -8.71 -14.71 2.28
CA PRO A 50 -7.89 -14.21 3.38
C PRO A 50 -7.62 -12.70 3.31
N LEU A 51 -7.72 -12.09 2.14
CA LEU A 51 -7.39 -10.69 1.90
C LEU A 51 -8.63 -9.93 1.47
N ARG A 52 -9.04 -8.94 2.25
CA ARG A 52 -10.24 -8.14 1.98
C ARG A 52 -9.90 -6.67 2.10
N ALA A 53 -10.23 -5.88 1.10
CA ALA A 53 -10.13 -4.43 1.15
C ALA A 53 -11.47 -3.78 0.85
N TRP A 54 -11.70 -2.63 1.47
CA TRP A 54 -12.77 -1.72 1.11
C TRP A 54 -12.19 -0.33 0.91
N VAL A 55 -12.63 0.36 -0.13
CA VAL A 55 -12.19 1.71 -0.47
C VAL A 55 -13.41 2.62 -0.55
N ALA A 56 -13.38 3.72 0.19
CA ALA A 56 -14.37 4.79 0.08
C ALA A 56 -14.19 5.50 -1.27
N HIS A 57 -15.26 5.87 -1.97
CA HIS A 57 -15.20 6.67 -3.20
C HIS A 57 -14.02 6.29 -4.13
N PRO A 58 -13.93 5.02 -4.58
CA PRO A 58 -12.69 4.45 -5.14
C PRO A 58 -12.15 5.25 -6.33
N HIS A 59 -13.02 5.80 -7.19
CA HIS A 59 -12.62 6.63 -8.33
C HIS A 59 -11.97 7.96 -7.92
N GLN A 60 -12.26 8.49 -6.73
CA GLN A 60 -11.64 9.71 -6.20
C GLN A 60 -10.43 9.40 -5.34
N ASN A 61 -10.58 8.47 -4.40
CA ASN A 61 -9.53 8.18 -3.42
C ASN A 61 -8.36 7.43 -4.05
N LEU A 62 -8.56 6.46 -4.94
CA LEU A 62 -7.43 5.78 -5.57
C LEU A 62 -6.68 6.68 -6.54
N ALA A 63 -7.40 7.54 -7.28
CA ALA A 63 -6.78 8.54 -8.15
C ALA A 63 -6.01 9.61 -7.34
N PHE A 64 -6.46 9.92 -6.12
CA PHE A 64 -5.76 10.84 -5.23
C PHE A 64 -4.56 10.20 -4.52
N LEU A 65 -4.67 8.94 -4.11
CA LEU A 65 -3.61 8.18 -3.42
C LEU A 65 -2.48 7.78 -4.38
N VAL A 66 -2.85 7.41 -5.61
CA VAL A 66 -1.91 7.05 -6.68
C VAL A 66 -1.72 8.31 -7.54
N LEU A 67 -0.84 9.21 -7.09
CA LEU A 67 -0.58 10.52 -7.70
C LEU A 67 0.03 10.47 -9.11
N SER A 68 0.11 9.29 -9.73
CA SER A 68 0.36 9.18 -11.16
C SER A 68 -0.90 9.62 -11.90
N GLY A 69 -0.87 10.77 -12.57
CA GLY A 69 -2.01 11.43 -13.23
C GLY A 69 -2.73 10.66 -14.36
N SER A 70 -2.73 9.33 -14.37
CA SER A 70 -3.57 8.50 -15.23
C SER A 70 -4.58 7.70 -14.40
N GLY A 71 -5.85 7.83 -14.75
CA GLY A 71 -6.94 7.09 -14.10
C GLY A 71 -6.85 5.57 -14.24
N GLU A 72 -5.88 5.02 -14.98
CA GLU A 72 -5.69 3.58 -15.20
C GLU A 72 -4.86 2.90 -14.10
N ASN A 73 -4.06 3.64 -13.32
CA ASN A 73 -3.14 3.07 -12.33
C ASN A 73 -3.79 2.68 -10.99
N TRP A 74 -5.10 2.84 -10.85
CA TRP A 74 -5.81 2.45 -9.63
C TRP A 74 -5.76 0.94 -9.36
N ARG A 75 -5.77 0.09 -10.42
CA ARG A 75 -5.71 -1.38 -10.27
C ARG A 75 -4.41 -1.78 -9.62
N ARG A 76 -3.31 -1.18 -10.06
CA ARG A 76 -2.00 -1.32 -9.41
C ARG A 76 -2.03 -0.84 -7.98
N GLY A 77 -2.60 0.32 -7.71
CA GLY A 77 -2.74 0.83 -6.34
C GLY A 77 -3.52 -0.10 -5.43
N LEU A 78 -4.63 -0.66 -5.91
CA LEU A 78 -5.45 -1.61 -5.16
C LEU A 78 -4.72 -2.95 -4.97
N ALA A 79 -4.11 -3.49 -6.02
CA ALA A 79 -3.34 -4.73 -5.97
C ALA A 79 -2.15 -4.61 -5.03
N ALA A 80 -1.42 -3.50 -5.10
CA ALA A 80 -0.35 -3.12 -4.18
C ALA A 80 -0.85 -3.04 -2.74
N LEU A 81 -1.99 -2.39 -2.51
CA LEU A 81 -2.60 -2.23 -1.19
C LEU A 81 -2.99 -3.56 -0.55
N ILE A 82 -3.48 -4.52 -1.33
CA ILE A 82 -3.80 -5.87 -0.83
C ILE A 82 -2.66 -6.87 -1.04
N ALA A 83 -1.49 -6.42 -1.50
CA ALA A 83 -0.30 -7.24 -1.78
C ALA A 83 -0.54 -8.44 -2.71
N VAL A 84 -1.44 -8.31 -3.68
CA VAL A 84 -1.69 -9.35 -4.70
C VAL A 84 -1.20 -8.89 -6.08
N PRO A 85 -1.00 -9.82 -7.04
CA PRO A 85 -0.72 -9.44 -8.43
C PRO A 85 -1.81 -8.53 -9.00
N GLU A 86 -1.44 -7.61 -9.90
CA GLU A 86 -2.42 -6.76 -10.58
C GLU A 86 -3.45 -7.64 -11.31
N ILE A 87 -4.72 -7.50 -10.91
CA ILE A 87 -5.82 -8.17 -11.59
C ILE A 87 -6.26 -7.28 -12.72
N ASP A 88 -6.00 -7.71 -13.95
CA ASP A 88 -6.53 -7.05 -15.12
C ASP A 88 -8.05 -7.25 -15.17
N LEU A 89 -8.78 -6.14 -15.09
CA LEU A 89 -10.24 -6.10 -15.13
C LEU A 89 -10.68 -5.16 -16.26
N PRO A 90 -11.72 -5.52 -17.02
CA PRO A 90 -12.24 -4.65 -18.06
C PRO A 90 -12.77 -3.34 -17.46
N GLY A 91 -12.67 -2.25 -18.22
CA GLY A 91 -13.19 -0.94 -17.81
C GLY A 91 -14.72 -0.96 -17.64
N PHE A 92 -15.24 -0.18 -16.70
CA PHE A 92 -16.66 0.08 -16.52
C PHE A 92 -17.16 1.12 -17.54
N GLY A 93 -17.25 0.71 -18.81
CA GLY A 93 -17.56 1.60 -19.92
C GLY A 93 -16.41 2.59 -20.14
N PRO A 94 -16.65 3.92 -20.12
CA PRO A 94 -15.58 4.91 -20.26
C PRO A 94 -14.76 5.09 -18.97
N PHE A 95 -15.16 4.45 -17.87
CA PHE A 95 -14.49 4.59 -16.59
C PHE A 95 -13.61 3.36 -16.30
N PRO A 96 -12.44 3.55 -15.70
CA PRO A 96 -11.58 2.44 -15.29
C PRO A 96 -12.15 1.69 -14.07
N LEU A 97 -13.04 2.33 -13.30
CA LEU A 97 -13.79 1.79 -12.16
C LEU A 97 -15.28 2.14 -12.28
N PRO A 98 -16.19 1.32 -11.71
CA PRO A 98 -17.56 1.76 -11.49
C PRO A 98 -17.57 3.00 -10.58
N PRO A 99 -18.15 4.14 -11.01
CA PRO A 99 -18.37 5.27 -10.12
C PRO A 99 -19.24 4.86 -8.93
N ALA A 100 -18.65 4.83 -7.73
CA ALA A 100 -19.26 4.23 -6.56
C ALA A 100 -19.01 5.04 -5.28
N HIS A 101 -19.91 4.90 -4.31
CA HIS A 101 -19.71 5.42 -2.96
C HIS A 101 -18.70 4.60 -2.15
N GLY A 102 -18.54 3.32 -2.51
CA GLY A 102 -17.55 2.44 -1.93
C GLY A 102 -17.47 1.13 -2.69
N MET A 103 -16.31 0.50 -2.66
CA MET A 103 -16.04 -0.78 -3.30
C MET A 103 -15.29 -1.68 -2.33
N ALA A 104 -15.77 -2.90 -2.16
CA ALA A 104 -15.07 -3.96 -1.46
C ALA A 104 -14.55 -4.99 -2.47
N VAL A 105 -13.38 -5.54 -2.18
CA VAL A 105 -12.73 -6.61 -2.93
C VAL A 105 -12.17 -7.61 -1.93
N ALA A 106 -12.38 -8.89 -2.20
CA ALA A 106 -11.81 -10.00 -1.46
C ALA A 106 -11.04 -10.89 -2.43
N SER A 107 -9.86 -11.35 -2.04
CA SER A 107 -8.95 -12.12 -2.87
C SER A 107 -8.17 -13.16 -2.07
N ASP A 108 -7.72 -14.22 -2.73
CA ASP A 108 -6.58 -15.00 -2.24
C ASP A 108 -5.25 -14.27 -2.50
N GLU A 109 -4.15 -14.77 -1.92
CA GLU A 109 -2.81 -14.19 -2.03
C GLU A 109 -2.29 -14.18 -3.49
N ALA A 110 -2.75 -15.13 -4.31
CA ALA A 110 -2.35 -15.26 -5.71
C ALA A 110 -3.17 -14.34 -6.65
N GLY A 111 -4.28 -13.78 -6.19
CA GLY A 111 -5.19 -13.00 -7.03
C GLY A 111 -6.00 -13.86 -8.00
N GLU A 112 -6.09 -15.18 -7.80
CA GLU A 112 -6.79 -16.11 -8.70
C GLU A 112 -8.29 -16.21 -8.33
N ARG A 113 -8.59 -16.24 -7.04
CA ARG A 113 -9.95 -16.21 -6.50
C ARG A 113 -10.29 -14.79 -6.11
N LEU A 114 -11.36 -14.23 -6.67
CA LEU A 114 -11.75 -12.84 -6.48
C LEU A 114 -13.25 -12.72 -6.28
N VAL A 115 -13.65 -11.87 -5.33
CA VAL A 115 -15.02 -11.35 -5.21
C VAL A 115 -14.95 -9.85 -5.04
N ALA A 116 -15.77 -9.09 -5.76
CA ALA A 116 -15.87 -7.64 -5.60
C ALA A 116 -17.33 -7.18 -5.55
N ALA A 117 -17.58 -6.11 -4.81
CA ALA A 117 -18.87 -5.46 -4.73
C ALA A 117 -18.69 -3.93 -4.68
N ALA A 118 -19.40 -3.20 -5.54
CA ALA A 118 -19.35 -1.75 -5.62
C ALA A 118 -20.76 -1.14 -5.48
N SER A 119 -20.92 -0.21 -4.54
CA SER A 119 -22.14 0.57 -4.36
C SER A 119 -22.20 1.71 -5.38
N VAL A 120 -22.63 1.41 -6.60
CA VAL A 120 -22.65 2.33 -7.73
C VAL A 120 -23.67 3.45 -7.52
N TYR A 121 -23.36 4.66 -8.00
CA TYR A 121 -24.30 5.78 -7.95
C TYR A 121 -25.63 5.42 -8.64
N PRO A 122 -26.80 5.84 -8.10
CA PRO A 122 -28.09 5.36 -8.58
C PRO A 122 -28.34 5.57 -10.08
N THR A 123 -28.03 6.75 -10.59
CA THR A 123 -28.21 7.11 -12.00
C THR A 123 -27.25 6.32 -12.89
N ILE A 124 -25.99 6.17 -12.46
CA ILE A 124 -24.98 5.40 -13.18
C ILE A 124 -25.36 3.93 -13.26
N ALA A 125 -25.87 3.33 -12.18
CA ALA A 125 -26.30 1.93 -12.17
C ALA A 125 -27.41 1.65 -13.19
N VAL A 126 -28.40 2.55 -13.31
CA VAL A 126 -29.49 2.42 -14.29
C VAL A 126 -28.95 2.55 -15.72
N LEU A 127 -28.17 3.61 -15.98
CA LEU A 127 -27.61 3.88 -17.31
C LEU A 127 -26.66 2.76 -17.76
N ALA A 128 -25.78 2.30 -16.88
CA ALA A 128 -24.83 1.22 -17.19
C ALA A 128 -25.56 -0.07 -17.56
N ARG A 129 -26.58 -0.47 -16.79
CA ARG A 129 -27.37 -1.67 -17.09
C ARG A 129 -28.13 -1.56 -18.40
N LEU A 130 -28.72 -0.39 -18.69
CA LEU A 130 -29.42 -0.17 -19.94
C LEU A 130 -28.45 -0.19 -21.13
N ALA A 131 -27.35 0.54 -21.05
CA ALA A 131 -26.31 0.56 -22.08
C ALA A 131 -25.73 -0.85 -22.31
N GLY A 132 -25.47 -1.59 -21.22
CA GLY A 132 -25.01 -2.97 -21.28
C GLY A 132 -26.00 -3.89 -22.00
N ARG A 133 -27.29 -3.78 -21.72
CA ARG A 133 -28.32 -4.58 -22.40
C ARG A 133 -28.44 -4.24 -23.88
N LEU A 134 -28.42 -2.94 -24.22
CA LEU A 134 -28.51 -2.48 -25.60
C LEU A 134 -27.28 -2.90 -26.42
N ALA A 135 -26.10 -2.90 -25.80
CA ALA A 135 -24.85 -3.27 -26.44
C ALA A 135 -24.51 -4.77 -26.36
N GLY A 136 -25.36 -5.60 -25.70
CA GLY A 136 -25.04 -7.00 -25.45
C GLY A 136 -23.78 -7.20 -24.59
N ASN A 137 -23.46 -6.25 -23.70
CA ASN A 137 -22.25 -6.26 -22.89
C ASN A 137 -22.52 -6.81 -21.47
N PRO A 138 -22.14 -8.08 -21.18
CA PRO A 138 -22.38 -8.72 -19.88
C PRO A 138 -21.64 -8.06 -18.71
N TRP A 139 -20.53 -7.36 -18.96
CA TRP A 139 -19.81 -6.63 -17.91
C TRP A 139 -20.65 -5.51 -17.27
N LEU A 140 -21.47 -4.85 -18.09
CA LEU A 140 -22.35 -3.77 -17.65
C LEU A 140 -23.76 -4.26 -17.32
N ALA A 141 -24.29 -5.22 -18.06
CA ALA A 141 -25.64 -5.75 -17.86
C ALA A 141 -25.73 -6.79 -16.72
N GLY A 142 -24.62 -7.45 -16.40
CA GLY A 142 -24.58 -8.73 -15.68
C GLY A 142 -24.53 -9.92 -16.65
N GLY A 143 -23.82 -10.97 -16.27
CA GLY A 143 -23.56 -12.16 -17.08
C GLY A 143 -22.14 -12.70 -16.89
N GLU A 144 -21.78 -13.69 -17.69
CA GLU A 144 -20.41 -14.21 -17.74
C GLU A 144 -19.53 -13.31 -18.61
N VAL A 145 -18.29 -13.10 -18.16
CA VAL A 145 -17.30 -12.27 -18.83
C VAL A 145 -15.98 -13.01 -18.86
N GLU A 146 -15.41 -13.15 -20.06
CA GLU A 146 -14.04 -13.61 -20.22
C GLU A 146 -13.14 -12.39 -20.42
N HIS A 147 -12.07 -12.28 -19.64
CA HIS A 147 -11.08 -11.22 -19.76
C HIS A 147 -9.67 -11.80 -19.62
N GLY A 148 -8.87 -11.68 -20.67
CA GLY A 148 -7.58 -12.38 -20.76
C GLY A 148 -7.76 -13.90 -20.67
N LYS A 149 -7.13 -14.53 -19.67
CA LYS A 149 -7.25 -15.98 -19.41
C LYS A 149 -8.26 -16.32 -18.31
N ARG A 150 -8.99 -15.33 -17.79
CA ARG A 150 -9.84 -15.47 -16.61
C ARG A 150 -11.32 -15.32 -16.98
N ARG A 151 -12.14 -16.08 -16.28
CA ARG A 151 -13.60 -16.00 -16.35
C ARG A 151 -14.13 -15.35 -15.09
N PHE A 152 -15.12 -14.50 -15.26
CA PHE A 152 -15.81 -13.85 -14.17
C PHE A 152 -17.31 -13.93 -14.38
N GLU A 153 -18.05 -13.89 -13.28
CA GLU A 153 -19.49 -13.69 -13.27
C GLU A 153 -19.80 -12.30 -12.72
N VAL A 154 -20.66 -11.58 -13.42
CA VAL A 154 -21.10 -10.24 -13.04
C VAL A 154 -22.58 -10.26 -12.69
N ARG A 155 -22.95 -9.64 -11.58
CA ARG A 155 -24.35 -9.52 -11.15
C ARG A 155 -24.67 -8.15 -10.59
N TRP A 156 -25.93 -7.77 -10.72
CA TRP A 156 -26.51 -6.61 -10.02
C TRP A 156 -27.44 -7.04 -8.88
N ALA A 157 -27.33 -6.36 -7.74
CA ALA A 157 -28.29 -6.41 -6.64
C ALA A 157 -28.72 -4.98 -6.29
N GLY A 158 -29.86 -4.56 -6.82
CA GLY A 158 -30.30 -3.16 -6.74
C GLY A 158 -29.28 -2.23 -7.43
N ARG A 159 -28.56 -1.44 -6.64
CA ARG A 159 -27.51 -0.51 -7.08
C ARG A 159 -26.09 -1.06 -6.89
N VAL A 160 -25.96 -2.25 -6.33
CA VAL A 160 -24.66 -2.89 -6.11
C VAL A 160 -24.28 -3.69 -7.34
N TRP A 161 -23.14 -3.34 -7.93
CA TRP A 161 -22.47 -4.13 -8.96
C TRP A 161 -21.56 -5.14 -8.27
N MET A 162 -21.60 -6.40 -8.69
CA MET A 162 -20.82 -7.47 -8.08
C MET A 162 -20.10 -8.28 -9.15
N LEU A 163 -18.91 -8.76 -8.79
CA LEU A 163 -18.04 -9.58 -9.60
C LEU A 163 -17.58 -10.78 -8.76
N ARG A 164 -17.48 -11.96 -9.37
CA ARG A 164 -16.77 -13.08 -8.74
C ARG A 164 -16.03 -13.95 -9.77
N THR A 165 -14.99 -14.65 -9.32
CA THR A 165 -14.48 -15.83 -10.01
C THR A 165 -15.51 -16.98 -9.88
N PRO A 166 -15.73 -17.80 -10.92
CA PRO A 166 -16.60 -18.97 -10.83
C PRO A 166 -16.27 -19.87 -9.63
N GLY A 167 -17.28 -20.29 -8.88
CA GLY A 167 -17.13 -21.11 -7.68
C GLY A 167 -17.06 -20.34 -6.36
N GLU A 168 -16.76 -19.03 -6.37
CA GLU A 168 -16.79 -18.21 -5.16
C GLU A 168 -18.22 -17.89 -4.71
N GLU A 169 -18.45 -17.69 -3.42
CA GLU A 169 -19.78 -17.26 -2.96
C GLU A 169 -20.07 -15.78 -3.28
N TRP A 170 -21.33 -15.47 -3.60
CA TRP A 170 -21.77 -14.08 -3.66
C TRP A 170 -21.78 -13.46 -2.26
N PRO A 171 -21.41 -12.18 -2.13
CA PRO A 171 -21.42 -11.52 -0.83
C PRO A 171 -22.84 -11.49 -0.27
N ARG A 172 -22.96 -11.66 1.04
CA ARG A 172 -24.23 -11.58 1.78
C ARG A 172 -24.21 -10.35 2.66
N ALA A 173 -25.37 -9.74 2.85
CA ALA A 173 -25.51 -8.66 3.82
C ALA A 173 -25.35 -9.25 5.22
N LEU A 174 -24.36 -8.77 5.98
CA LEU A 174 -24.18 -9.14 7.38
C LEU A 174 -24.56 -7.98 8.31
N THR A 175 -25.20 -8.33 9.42
CA THR A 175 -25.45 -7.40 10.53
C THR A 175 -24.16 -7.19 11.30
N GLY A 176 -23.51 -6.06 11.05
CA GLY A 176 -22.29 -5.64 11.71
C GLY A 176 -21.86 -4.31 11.15
N ALA A 177 -21.86 -3.26 11.98
CA ALA A 177 -21.36 -1.95 11.57
C ALA A 177 -19.88 -1.85 11.94
N SER A 178 -19.06 -1.32 11.03
CA SER A 178 -17.88 -0.60 11.45
C SER A 178 -18.09 0.87 11.09
N PRO A 179 -18.48 1.72 12.06
CA PRO A 179 -18.92 3.09 11.81
C PRO A 179 -17.75 4.05 11.51
N VAL A 180 -16.51 3.59 11.65
CA VAL A 180 -15.34 4.47 11.59
C VAL A 180 -15.04 4.88 10.14
N ALA A 181 -15.00 6.18 9.87
CA ALA A 181 -14.65 6.66 8.54
C ALA A 181 -13.16 6.37 8.23
N ALA A 182 -12.88 5.91 7.01
CA ALA A 182 -11.53 5.66 6.51
C ALA A 182 -11.49 5.85 4.98
N LEU A 183 -10.29 6.04 4.42
CA LEU A 183 -10.06 6.03 2.97
C LEU A 183 -10.10 4.59 2.45
N VAL A 184 -9.41 3.73 3.19
CA VAL A 184 -9.30 2.30 2.92
C VAL A 184 -9.47 1.54 4.22
N ARG A 185 -10.08 0.38 4.14
CA ARG A 185 -10.05 -0.66 5.18
C ARG A 185 -9.45 -1.90 4.58
N LEU A 186 -8.62 -2.59 5.35
CA LEU A 186 -7.97 -3.82 4.95
C LEU A 186 -8.21 -4.84 6.08
N ALA A 187 -8.58 -6.06 5.74
CA ALA A 187 -8.66 -7.18 6.67
C ALA A 187 -7.82 -8.32 6.09
N VAL A 188 -6.94 -8.84 6.92
CA VAL A 188 -5.88 -9.78 6.57
C VAL A 188 -5.96 -10.95 7.54
N ASP A 189 -6.33 -12.14 7.06
CA ASP A 189 -6.47 -13.32 7.92
C ASP A 189 -5.12 -14.00 8.23
N ARG A 190 -4.09 -13.74 7.41
CA ARG A 190 -2.75 -14.29 7.54
C ARG A 190 -1.70 -13.21 7.31
N PRO A 191 -0.58 -13.19 8.05
CA PRO A 191 0.43 -12.15 7.88
C PRO A 191 0.86 -11.94 6.42
N LEU A 192 0.87 -10.69 5.97
CA LEU A 192 1.33 -10.28 4.64
C LEU A 192 2.69 -9.60 4.74
N GLY A 193 3.75 -10.39 4.53
CA GLY A 193 5.12 -9.91 4.73
C GLY A 193 5.30 -9.43 6.18
N PRO A 194 5.69 -8.16 6.42
CA PRO A 194 5.85 -7.63 7.77
C PRO A 194 4.54 -7.16 8.42
N LEU A 195 3.41 -7.16 7.70
CA LEU A 195 2.11 -6.75 8.24
C LEU A 195 1.42 -7.97 8.88
N PRO A 196 1.12 -7.97 10.19
CA PRO A 196 0.46 -9.10 10.84
C PRO A 196 -0.99 -9.30 10.35
N ALA A 197 -1.56 -10.44 10.69
CA ALA A 197 -3.00 -10.65 10.52
C ALA A 197 -3.79 -9.64 11.37
N GLY A 198 -4.88 -9.11 10.84
CA GLY A 198 -5.67 -8.10 11.53
C GLY A 198 -6.55 -7.27 10.62
N SER A 199 -7.26 -6.32 11.23
CA SER A 199 -8.02 -5.30 10.52
C SER A 199 -7.30 -3.96 10.60
N TYR A 200 -7.21 -3.25 9.50
CA TYR A 200 -6.50 -2.00 9.33
C TYR A 200 -7.38 -0.94 8.68
N ARG A 201 -7.07 0.32 8.97
CA ARG A 201 -7.68 1.50 8.35
C ARG A 201 -6.60 2.45 7.85
N LEU A 202 -6.75 2.95 6.62
CA LEU A 202 -5.96 4.05 6.08
C LEU A 202 -6.68 5.36 6.35
N VAL A 203 -6.02 6.26 7.08
CA VAL A 203 -6.54 7.57 7.48
C VAL A 203 -5.50 8.66 7.20
N ARG A 204 -5.94 9.88 6.90
CA ARG A 204 -5.05 11.04 6.85
C ARG A 204 -4.95 11.68 8.23
N SER A 205 -3.73 11.96 8.65
CA SER A 205 -3.41 12.70 9.88
C SER A 205 -2.50 13.87 9.53
N GLY A 206 -3.08 15.04 9.30
CA GLY A 206 -2.35 16.22 8.80
C GLY A 206 -1.75 15.97 7.42
N ALA A 207 -0.42 16.11 7.29
CA ALA A 207 0.33 15.84 6.06
C ALA A 207 0.74 14.37 5.90
N HIS A 208 0.19 13.45 6.69
CA HIS A 208 0.61 12.05 6.71
C HIS A 208 -0.54 11.11 6.38
N LEU A 209 -0.22 9.98 5.76
CA LEU A 209 -1.14 8.85 5.62
C LEU A 209 -0.73 7.75 6.60
N ASP A 210 -1.69 7.32 7.42
CA ASP A 210 -1.51 6.32 8.45
C ASP A 210 -2.36 5.09 8.14
N LEU A 211 -1.72 3.93 7.95
CA LEU A 211 -2.37 2.63 7.99
C LEU A 211 -2.24 2.09 9.41
N VAL A 212 -3.33 2.10 10.18
CA VAL A 212 -3.33 1.69 11.59
C VAL A 212 -4.22 0.47 11.81
N SER A 213 -3.83 -0.40 12.73
CA SER A 213 -4.68 -1.48 13.20
C SER A 213 -5.97 -0.93 13.83
N ALA A 214 -7.07 -1.67 13.68
CA ALA A 214 -8.34 -1.34 14.28
C ALA A 214 -8.19 -1.33 15.82
N GLY A 215 -8.59 -0.24 16.47
CA GLY A 215 -8.46 -0.05 17.92
C GLY A 215 -7.23 0.74 18.36
N VAL A 216 -6.24 0.95 17.49
CA VAL A 216 -5.09 1.79 17.79
C VAL A 216 -5.42 3.26 17.51
N GLU A 217 -5.26 4.11 18.52
CA GLU A 217 -5.36 5.57 18.41
C GLU A 217 -3.99 6.23 18.57
N GLY A 218 -3.74 7.21 17.69
CA GLY A 218 -2.74 8.28 17.81
C GLY A 218 -1.56 8.09 18.77
N THR A 219 -0.50 7.43 18.31
CA THR A 219 0.87 7.68 18.81
C THR A 219 1.68 8.50 17.81
N ASP A 220 2.76 9.13 18.24
CA ASP A 220 3.67 9.81 17.33
C ASP A 220 4.63 8.80 16.70
N ALA A 221 4.35 8.32 15.49
CA ALA A 221 5.35 7.53 14.75
C ALA A 221 6.57 8.41 14.44
N VAL A 222 7.77 7.86 14.64
CA VAL A 222 9.02 8.61 14.50
C VAL A 222 9.33 8.76 13.01
N ARG A 223 9.55 10.00 12.55
CA ARG A 223 9.96 10.25 11.15
C ARG A 223 11.32 9.56 10.90
N PRO A 224 11.47 8.82 9.79
CA PRO A 224 12.72 8.18 9.44
C PRO A 224 13.87 9.20 9.34
N ALA A 225 15.09 8.76 9.67
CA ALA A 225 16.28 9.56 9.45
C ALA A 225 16.53 9.70 7.94
N ARG A 226 16.76 10.94 7.47
CA ARG A 226 17.08 11.21 6.06
C ARG A 226 18.32 10.44 5.61
N GLY A 227 18.27 9.95 4.37
CA GLY A 227 19.36 9.20 3.76
C GLY A 227 19.53 7.77 4.29
N VAL A 228 18.54 7.24 5.04
CA VAL A 228 18.64 5.92 5.67
C VAL A 228 17.39 5.05 5.43
N LEU A 229 17.65 3.78 5.20
CA LEU A 229 16.71 2.68 5.32
C LEU A 229 17.11 1.86 6.55
N MET A 230 16.23 1.73 7.54
CA MET A 230 16.49 1.10 8.82
C MET A 230 15.46 0.03 9.16
N MET A 231 15.93 -1.09 9.71
CA MET A 231 15.13 -2.11 10.36
C MET A 231 15.67 -2.30 11.77
N ALA A 232 14.82 -2.20 12.79
CA ALA A 232 15.20 -2.43 14.18
C ALA A 232 14.25 -3.45 14.82
N GLU A 233 14.81 -4.32 15.65
CA GLU A 233 14.10 -5.38 16.36
C GLU A 233 14.36 -5.21 17.85
N GLY A 234 13.30 -5.21 18.66
CA GLY A 234 13.36 -5.05 20.12
C GLY A 234 13.26 -6.36 20.90
N ALA A 235 12.75 -7.41 20.26
CA ALA A 235 12.43 -8.70 20.86
C ALA A 235 13.66 -9.61 21.10
N PRO A 236 13.52 -10.73 21.84
CA PRO A 236 14.61 -11.69 22.07
C PRO A 236 15.29 -12.14 20.77
N PRO A 237 16.62 -12.32 20.75
CA PRO A 237 17.54 -12.38 21.88
C PRO A 237 18.01 -11.02 22.42
N GLY A 238 17.51 -9.92 21.86
CA GLY A 238 17.79 -8.58 22.35
C GLY A 238 17.80 -7.53 21.24
N PRO A 239 17.83 -6.25 21.62
CA PRO A 239 17.73 -5.14 20.68
C PRO A 239 18.85 -5.16 19.63
N ARG A 240 18.44 -5.16 18.36
CA ARG A 240 19.34 -5.13 17.21
C ARG A 240 18.76 -4.32 16.07
N ALA A 241 19.60 -3.81 15.19
CA ALA A 241 19.15 -3.06 14.02
C ALA A 241 20.09 -3.22 12.84
N THR A 242 19.58 -2.89 11.67
CA THR A 242 20.32 -2.80 10.41
C THR A 242 19.94 -1.50 9.73
N ALA A 243 20.93 -0.75 9.27
CA ALA A 243 20.73 0.45 8.46
C ALA A 243 21.51 0.33 7.15
N VAL A 244 20.85 0.67 6.05
CA VAL A 244 21.42 0.85 4.72
C VAL A 244 21.41 2.33 4.40
N LEU A 245 22.53 2.84 3.92
CA LEU A 245 22.73 4.26 3.60
C LEU A 245 22.50 4.50 2.12
N GLY A 246 21.93 5.67 1.79
CA GLY A 246 21.71 6.09 0.42
C GLY A 246 22.98 6.24 -0.41
N PRO A 247 22.86 6.21 -1.75
CA PRO A 247 23.98 6.41 -2.66
C PRO A 247 24.62 7.79 -2.46
N GLY A 248 25.93 7.87 -2.72
CA GLY A 248 26.75 9.04 -2.39
C GLY A 248 27.21 9.09 -0.91
N GLN A 249 26.59 8.30 -0.02
CA GLN A 249 27.07 8.08 1.35
C GLN A 249 27.82 6.75 1.52
N GLY A 250 28.17 6.08 0.42
CA GLY A 250 28.96 4.86 0.43
C GLY A 250 30.30 5.00 -0.26
N SER A 251 31.33 4.36 0.30
CA SER A 251 32.73 4.55 -0.14
C SER A 251 33.28 3.44 -1.04
N LEU A 252 32.47 2.44 -1.42
CA LEU A 252 32.99 1.21 -2.04
C LEU A 252 32.27 0.84 -3.33
N ARG A 253 32.85 1.27 -4.45
CA ARG A 253 32.55 0.77 -5.80
C ARG A 253 31.06 0.80 -6.18
N GLY A 254 30.23 1.67 -5.58
CA GLY A 254 28.79 1.74 -5.79
C GLY A 254 28.02 0.50 -5.32
N LEU A 255 28.29 0.03 -4.10
CA LEU A 255 27.31 -0.76 -3.36
C LEU A 255 26.75 0.08 -2.22
N PRO A 256 25.48 -0.13 -1.81
CA PRO A 256 24.89 0.56 -0.69
C PRO A 256 25.60 0.23 0.62
N SER A 257 26.27 1.21 1.23
CA SER A 257 26.92 1.05 2.53
C SER A 257 25.91 0.67 3.60
N ALA A 258 26.34 -0.19 4.53
CA ALA A 258 25.46 -0.71 5.57
C ALA A 258 26.15 -0.77 6.93
N VAL A 259 25.35 -0.69 7.98
CA VAL A 259 25.78 -0.84 9.36
C VAL A 259 24.73 -1.63 10.15
N THR A 260 25.19 -2.58 10.95
CA THR A 260 24.36 -3.35 11.88
C THR A 260 24.70 -3.00 13.31
N PHE A 261 23.69 -3.05 14.17
CA PHE A 261 23.74 -2.72 15.59
C PHE A 261 23.27 -3.93 16.38
N ALA A 262 23.96 -4.24 17.48
CA ALA A 262 23.44 -5.14 18.50
C ALA A 262 23.85 -4.67 19.88
N ARG A 263 22.93 -4.75 20.83
CA ARG A 263 23.28 -4.54 22.24
C ARG A 263 24.27 -5.61 22.69
N GLN A 264 25.24 -5.25 23.52
CA GLN A 264 26.23 -6.17 24.07
C GLN A 264 25.56 -7.40 24.69
N GLY A 265 26.09 -8.59 24.38
CA GLY A 265 25.46 -9.87 24.73
C GLY A 265 24.50 -10.41 23.67
N THR A 266 24.16 -9.61 22.66
CA THR A 266 23.34 -10.01 21.51
C THR A 266 24.21 -10.18 20.28
N MET A 267 23.92 -11.17 19.43
CA MET A 267 24.61 -11.34 18.16
C MET A 267 24.13 -10.27 17.14
N PRO A 268 25.04 -9.49 16.53
CA PRO A 268 24.66 -8.56 15.48
C PRO A 268 24.06 -9.31 14.27
N PRO A 269 23.04 -8.72 13.61
CA PRO A 269 22.50 -9.30 12.40
C PRO A 269 23.58 -9.36 11.31
N ALA A 270 23.37 -10.22 10.32
CA ALA A 270 24.26 -10.26 9.18
C ALA A 270 24.20 -8.92 8.44
N LEU A 271 25.37 -8.37 8.11
CA LEU A 271 25.46 -7.17 7.29
C LEU A 271 24.77 -7.41 5.93
N PRO A 272 23.86 -6.53 5.48
CA PRO A 272 23.34 -6.57 4.12
C PRO A 272 24.48 -6.66 3.11
N PHE A 273 24.31 -7.43 2.03
CA PHE A 273 25.33 -7.61 0.99
C PHE A 273 26.67 -8.21 1.50
N ALA A 274 26.68 -8.82 2.69
CA ALA A 274 27.86 -9.43 3.32
C ALA A 274 28.69 -10.34 2.38
N ARG A 275 28.02 -11.09 1.50
CA ARG A 275 28.67 -11.96 0.51
C ARG A 275 29.34 -11.15 -0.61
N LEU A 276 28.66 -10.15 -1.15
CA LEU A 276 29.22 -9.24 -2.17
C LEU A 276 30.43 -8.48 -1.63
N TYR A 277 30.35 -7.98 -0.39
CA TYR A 277 31.49 -7.35 0.28
C TYR A 277 32.70 -8.29 0.38
N ARG A 278 32.48 -9.56 0.71
CA ARG A 278 33.56 -10.55 0.77
C ARG A 278 34.20 -10.79 -0.59
N VAL A 279 33.39 -10.96 -1.64
CA VAL A 279 33.86 -11.16 -3.03
C VAL A 279 34.68 -9.96 -3.50
N LEU A 280 34.28 -8.75 -3.11
CA LEU A 280 34.97 -7.51 -3.48
C LEU A 280 36.18 -7.18 -2.59
N GLY A 281 36.52 -8.04 -1.62
CA GLY A 281 37.66 -7.81 -0.70
C GLY A 281 37.43 -6.67 0.28
N VAL A 282 36.18 -6.35 0.60
CA VAL A 282 35.82 -5.27 1.52
C VAL A 282 35.99 -5.74 2.97
N GLU A 283 36.94 -5.13 3.67
CA GLU A 283 37.13 -5.33 5.11
C GLU A 283 36.03 -4.65 5.92
N ARG A 284 35.29 -5.45 6.70
CA ARG A 284 34.29 -4.95 7.63
C ARG A 284 34.95 -4.18 8.78
N ARG A 285 34.32 -3.09 9.20
CA ARG A 285 34.75 -2.28 10.34
C ARG A 285 33.86 -2.58 11.56
N ARG A 286 34.43 -2.50 12.75
CA ARG A 286 33.72 -2.77 14.01
C ARG A 286 34.01 -1.65 15.01
N ALA A 287 33.02 -1.33 15.83
CA ALA A 287 33.20 -0.49 17.01
C ALA A 287 32.22 -0.91 18.11
N THR A 288 32.54 -0.52 19.34
CA THR A 288 31.59 -0.57 20.45
C THR A 288 31.34 0.85 20.93
N VAL A 289 30.08 1.26 21.03
CA VAL A 289 29.67 2.59 21.47
C VAL A 289 28.51 2.43 22.44
N GLU A 290 28.65 2.92 23.68
CA GLU A 290 27.58 2.90 24.68
C GLU A 290 26.94 1.51 24.90
N GLY A 291 27.73 0.44 24.90
CA GLY A 291 27.22 -0.92 25.06
C GLY A 291 26.53 -1.50 23.81
N TRP A 292 26.66 -0.83 22.65
CA TRP A 292 26.23 -1.34 21.35
C TRP A 292 27.44 -1.73 20.50
N GLN A 293 27.39 -2.91 19.91
CA GLN A 293 28.32 -3.37 18.91
C GLN A 293 27.84 -2.94 17.53
N LEU A 294 28.70 -2.23 16.80
CA LEU A 294 28.46 -1.79 15.44
C LEU A 294 29.36 -2.60 14.50
N VAL A 295 28.78 -3.13 13.42
CA VAL A 295 29.53 -3.75 12.32
C VAL A 295 29.13 -3.07 11.02
N ALA A 296 30.11 -2.51 10.30
CA ALA A 296 29.87 -1.66 9.14
C ALA A 296 30.64 -2.14 7.91
N SER A 297 30.13 -1.83 6.72
CA SER A 297 30.80 -2.12 5.44
C SER A 297 32.13 -1.37 5.28
N ASP A 298 32.21 -0.15 5.80
CA ASP A 298 33.35 0.76 5.63
C ASP A 298 33.42 1.81 6.76
N ARG A 299 34.36 2.75 6.65
CA ARG A 299 34.57 3.82 7.66
C ARG A 299 33.42 4.83 7.69
N LEU A 300 32.85 5.16 6.54
CA LEU A 300 31.76 6.13 6.43
C LEU A 300 30.49 5.55 7.05
N ALA A 301 30.16 4.31 6.72
CA ALA A 301 29.09 3.53 7.34
C ALA A 301 29.24 3.43 8.86
N LEU A 302 30.47 3.24 9.35
CA LEU A 302 30.72 3.21 10.79
C LEU A 302 30.50 4.58 11.45
N SER A 303 30.97 5.67 10.83
CA SER A 303 30.76 7.03 11.33
C SER A 303 29.27 7.36 11.39
N ARG A 304 28.56 7.12 10.29
CA ARG A 304 27.12 7.33 10.22
C ARG A 304 26.36 6.43 11.18
N GLY A 305 26.82 5.20 11.40
CA GLY A 305 26.29 4.32 12.43
C GLY A 305 26.34 4.93 13.82
N ARG A 306 27.43 5.61 14.20
CA ARG A 306 27.53 6.31 15.49
C ARG A 306 26.48 7.43 15.61
N GLU A 307 26.28 8.18 14.54
CA GLU A 307 25.28 9.26 14.48
C GLU A 307 23.84 8.73 14.54
N LEU A 308 23.58 7.54 13.97
CA LEU A 308 22.26 6.90 13.97
C LEU A 308 21.93 6.18 15.28
N LEU A 309 22.91 5.98 16.17
CA LEU A 309 22.72 5.20 17.39
C LEU A 309 21.57 5.72 18.28
N PRO A 310 21.36 7.04 18.47
CA PRO A 310 20.19 7.53 19.21
C PRO A 310 18.86 7.12 18.56
N ALA A 311 18.75 7.20 17.23
CA ALA A 311 17.55 6.80 16.50
C ALA A 311 17.32 5.28 16.59
N VAL A 312 18.39 4.49 16.49
CA VAL A 312 18.34 3.03 16.68
C VAL A 312 17.89 2.68 18.10
N ARG A 313 18.40 3.38 19.12
CA ARG A 313 17.97 3.17 20.51
C ARG A 313 16.48 3.48 20.67
N THR A 314 16.00 4.60 20.14
CA THR A 314 14.57 4.93 20.16
C THR A 314 13.73 3.87 19.43
N ALA A 315 14.17 3.39 18.27
CA ALA A 315 13.44 2.41 17.47
C ALA A 315 13.46 0.99 18.08
N ALA A 316 14.59 0.57 18.66
CA ALA A 316 14.81 -0.79 19.18
C ALA A 316 14.49 -0.94 20.68
N LEU A 317 14.55 0.13 21.46
CA LEU A 317 14.28 0.12 22.91
C LEU A 317 13.03 0.92 23.30
N GLY A 318 12.61 1.88 22.47
CA GLY A 318 11.69 2.92 22.88
C GLY A 318 10.23 2.50 22.96
N ARG A 319 9.87 1.28 22.54
CA ARG A 319 8.48 0.83 22.44
C ARG A 319 8.38 -0.68 22.60
N GLU A 320 7.22 -1.17 23.03
CA GLU A 320 6.81 -2.58 23.02
C GLU A 320 6.65 -3.10 21.59
N HIS A 321 7.60 -2.83 20.71
CA HIS A 321 7.60 -3.26 19.32
C HIS A 321 8.53 -4.44 19.13
N GLU A 322 8.03 -5.45 18.43
CA GLU A 322 8.83 -6.58 17.99
C GLU A 322 9.82 -6.13 16.92
N VAL A 323 9.30 -5.39 15.92
CA VAL A 323 10.03 -4.92 14.76
C VAL A 323 9.55 -3.54 14.34
N SER A 324 10.49 -2.70 13.92
CA SER A 324 10.23 -1.44 13.24
C SER A 324 11.04 -1.34 11.95
N TYR A 325 10.41 -0.82 10.91
CA TYR A 325 11.01 -0.46 9.64
C TYR A 325 10.83 1.03 9.45
N SER A 326 11.86 1.71 8.95
CA SER A 326 11.77 3.11 8.56
C SER A 326 12.66 3.37 7.37
N ALA A 327 12.21 4.21 6.45
CA ALA A 327 12.92 4.46 5.21
C ALA A 327 12.71 5.89 4.72
N ASP A 328 13.79 6.51 4.28
CA ASP A 328 13.78 7.57 3.30
C ASP A 328 13.52 6.95 1.91
N LEU A 329 12.48 7.41 1.22
CA LEU A 329 12.04 6.80 -0.04
C LEU A 329 13.02 7.07 -1.19
N ASP A 330 13.82 8.14 -1.14
CA ASP A 330 14.84 8.38 -2.15
C ASP A 330 15.97 7.35 -2.02
N VAL A 331 16.31 6.97 -0.79
CA VAL A 331 17.27 5.88 -0.52
C VAL A 331 16.75 4.58 -1.08
N VAL A 332 15.49 4.23 -0.82
CA VAL A 332 14.93 2.97 -1.31
C VAL A 332 14.94 2.93 -2.84
N ARG A 333 14.53 4.01 -3.51
CA ARG A 333 14.57 4.11 -4.98
C ARG A 333 15.99 3.95 -5.50
N ALA A 334 16.94 4.66 -4.91
CA ALA A 334 18.30 4.69 -5.42
C ALA A 334 19.07 3.39 -5.14
N VAL A 335 18.88 2.77 -3.97
CA VAL A 335 19.38 1.43 -3.65
C VAL A 335 18.81 0.40 -4.63
N SER A 336 17.52 0.48 -4.92
CA SER A 336 16.87 -0.49 -5.80
C SER A 336 17.32 -0.36 -7.25
N ALA A 337 17.44 0.87 -7.76
CA ALA A 337 17.99 1.14 -9.09
C ALA A 337 19.44 0.64 -9.21
N GLU A 338 20.27 0.85 -8.19
CA GLU A 338 21.66 0.39 -8.18
C GLU A 338 21.76 -1.14 -8.14
N LEU A 339 20.92 -1.80 -7.34
CA LEU A 339 20.83 -3.26 -7.32
C LEU A 339 20.36 -3.82 -8.66
N GLU A 340 19.34 -3.22 -9.29
CA GLU A 340 18.87 -3.64 -10.60
C GLU A 340 19.95 -3.54 -11.67
N ALA A 341 20.61 -2.39 -11.77
CA ALA A 341 21.65 -2.16 -12.77
C ALA A 341 22.81 -3.16 -12.66
N ARG A 342 23.19 -3.55 -11.44
CA ARG A 342 24.36 -4.42 -11.22
C ARG A 342 24.05 -5.90 -11.28
N LEU A 343 22.83 -6.28 -10.92
CA LEU A 343 22.42 -7.68 -10.89
C LEU A 343 21.86 -8.15 -12.22
N ALA A 344 21.53 -7.23 -13.13
CA ALA A 344 21.10 -7.55 -14.50
C ALA A 344 22.10 -8.45 -15.28
N GLY A 345 23.37 -8.53 -14.86
CA GLY A 345 24.40 -9.36 -15.50
C GLY A 345 24.90 -10.55 -14.69
N LEU A 346 24.38 -10.80 -13.48
CA LEU A 346 24.88 -11.87 -12.61
C LEU A 346 23.90 -13.04 -12.57
N PRO A 347 24.33 -14.29 -12.87
CA PRO A 347 23.51 -15.49 -12.71
C PRO A 347 23.40 -15.82 -11.21
N LEU A 348 22.57 -15.06 -10.49
CA LEU A 348 22.35 -15.29 -9.06
C LEU A 348 21.15 -16.23 -8.87
N PRO A 349 21.32 -17.40 -8.22
CA PRO A 349 20.32 -18.48 -8.25
C PRO A 349 19.04 -18.21 -7.45
N ASP A 350 19.07 -17.31 -6.47
CA ASP A 350 17.92 -17.18 -5.58
C ASP A 350 17.98 -15.86 -4.80
N PHE A 351 16.95 -15.02 -4.93
CA PHE A 351 16.77 -13.89 -4.04
C PHE A 351 15.29 -13.49 -4.00
N GLU A 352 14.50 -14.20 -3.20
CA GLU A 352 13.25 -13.64 -2.66
C GLU A 352 13.47 -12.24 -2.08
N GLU A 353 14.60 -12.00 -1.41
CA GLU A 353 14.95 -10.69 -0.85
C GLU A 353 15.02 -9.59 -1.94
N LEU A 354 15.62 -9.86 -3.11
CA LEU A 354 15.63 -8.92 -4.23
C LEU A 354 14.27 -8.71 -4.87
N ARG A 355 13.46 -9.77 -4.99
CA ARG A 355 12.07 -9.63 -5.45
C ARG A 355 11.25 -8.77 -4.49
N ARG A 356 11.44 -8.93 -3.17
CA ARG A 356 10.82 -8.09 -2.13
C ARG A 356 11.29 -6.64 -2.24
N TRP A 357 12.59 -6.38 -2.38
CA TRP A 357 13.13 -5.04 -2.57
C TRP A 357 12.63 -4.37 -3.85
N ARG A 358 12.57 -5.09 -4.97
CA ARG A 358 11.99 -4.57 -6.22
C ARG A 358 10.49 -4.26 -6.09
N GLY A 359 9.74 -5.16 -5.45
CA GLY A 359 8.31 -4.96 -5.18
C GLY A 359 8.06 -3.72 -4.32
N ALA A 360 8.84 -3.58 -3.24
CA ALA A 360 8.81 -2.40 -2.37
C ALA A 360 9.20 -1.13 -3.14
N ALA A 361 10.31 -1.14 -3.87
CA ALA A 361 10.78 0.01 -4.64
C ALA A 361 9.79 0.47 -5.68
N ARG A 362 9.14 -0.48 -6.39
CA ARG A 362 8.11 -0.19 -7.38
C ARG A 362 6.86 0.41 -6.72
N LEU A 363 6.41 -0.15 -5.61
CA LEU A 363 5.29 0.38 -4.83
C LEU A 363 5.59 1.80 -4.33
N LEU A 364 6.82 2.04 -3.87
CA LEU A 364 7.27 3.33 -3.34
C LEU A 364 7.52 4.38 -4.43
N ALA A 365 7.92 3.98 -5.65
CA ALA A 365 8.05 4.89 -6.79
C ALA A 365 6.70 5.51 -7.17
N GLU A 366 5.61 4.77 -7.02
CA GLU A 366 4.24 5.23 -7.27
C GLU A 366 3.72 6.18 -6.17
N LEU A 367 4.37 6.19 -5.00
CA LEU A 367 4.08 7.10 -3.88
C LEU A 367 4.84 8.43 -3.98
N GLY A 368 5.11 8.92 -5.20
CA GLY A 368 6.08 9.96 -5.50
C GLY A 368 6.01 11.30 -4.74
N SER A 369 4.90 11.62 -4.06
CA SER A 369 4.78 12.81 -3.18
C SER A 369 5.26 12.62 -1.75
N TYR A 370 5.58 11.39 -1.38
CA TYR A 370 6.02 11.02 -0.05
C TYR A 370 7.54 10.89 -0.06
N ASP A 371 8.18 11.37 0.99
CA ASP A 371 9.64 11.34 1.15
C ASP A 371 10.08 10.27 2.14
N ALA A 372 9.20 9.83 3.04
CA ALA A 372 9.53 8.86 4.07
C ALA A 372 8.39 7.87 4.35
N TRP A 373 8.76 6.69 4.85
CA TRP A 373 7.86 5.62 5.26
C TRP A 373 8.33 4.92 6.54
N SER A 374 7.39 4.39 7.34
CA SER A 374 7.69 3.53 8.47
C SER A 374 6.62 2.48 8.65
N LEU A 375 6.99 1.38 9.30
CA LEU A 375 6.12 0.33 9.79
C LEU A 375 6.59 -0.07 11.19
N GLU A 376 5.71 -0.02 12.17
CA GLU A 376 5.94 -0.44 13.55
C GLU A 376 4.99 -1.61 13.85
N VAL A 377 5.53 -2.71 14.39
CA VAL A 377 4.76 -3.91 14.76
C VAL A 377 4.98 -4.16 16.25
N ALA A 378 3.88 -4.19 17.02
CA ALA A 378 3.89 -4.46 18.45
C ALA A 378 4.37 -5.88 18.76
N ALA A 379 4.88 -6.08 19.98
CA ALA A 379 5.29 -7.38 20.51
C ALA A 379 4.13 -8.39 20.40
N GLY A 380 4.39 -9.55 19.79
CA GLY A 380 3.38 -10.59 19.59
C GLY A 380 2.49 -10.35 18.36
N GLY A 381 2.79 -9.32 17.55
CA GLY A 381 2.16 -9.09 16.26
C GLY A 381 0.68 -8.69 16.30
N ALA A 382 0.13 -8.35 17.46
CA ALA A 382 -1.30 -8.02 17.59
C ALA A 382 -1.66 -6.67 16.97
N GLU A 383 -0.70 -5.75 16.91
CA GLU A 383 -0.89 -4.40 16.38
C GLU A 383 0.23 -4.03 15.44
N ALA A 384 -0.12 -3.40 14.33
CA ALA A 384 0.82 -2.77 13.44
C ALA A 384 0.33 -1.42 12.94
N ARG A 385 1.30 -0.58 12.59
CA ARG A 385 1.09 0.75 12.04
C ARG A 385 2.11 1.03 10.96
N ALA A 386 1.64 1.42 9.78
CA ALA A 386 2.47 2.06 8.78
C ALA A 386 2.14 3.54 8.61
N ARG A 387 3.15 4.37 8.33
CA ARG A 387 2.99 5.80 8.08
C ARG A 387 3.77 6.22 6.85
N LEU A 388 3.21 7.15 6.08
CA LEU A 388 3.85 7.85 4.95
C LEU A 388 3.89 9.35 5.23
N TRP A 389 5.06 9.97 5.05
CA TRP A 389 5.27 11.41 5.23
C TRP A 389 5.39 12.13 3.89
N HIS A 390 4.67 13.24 3.73
CA HIS A 390 4.88 14.12 2.58
C HIS A 390 6.24 14.82 2.67
N ALA A 391 6.83 15.09 1.50
CA ALA A 391 7.94 16.03 1.40
C ALA A 391 7.50 17.39 1.96
N ASP A 392 8.26 17.91 2.92
CA ASP A 392 8.01 19.23 3.52
C ASP A 392 8.31 20.37 2.51
#